data_AF-A0A537SA88-F1
#
_entry.id   AF-A0A537SA88-F1
#
_cell.length_a   1.000
_cell.length_b   1.000
_cell.length_c   1.000
_cell.angle_alpha   90.00
_cell.angle_beta   90.00
_cell.angle_gamma   90.00
#
_symmetry.space_group_name_H-M   'P 1'
#
loop_
_entity.id
_entity.type
_entity.pdbx_description
1 polymer ?
#
loop_
_entity_poly.entity_id
_entity_poly.type
_entity_poly.pdbx_seq_one_letter_code
_entity_poly.pdbx_strand_id
1 'polypeptide(L)' 'ITNDAEVEDTTGRPIPGLFAAGEIVGGLYYHNYASGTGLMAGAVFGRIAGRNAAGYAKRR' A
#
# COMPACT_ATOMS: atom_id res chain seq x y z
N ILE A 1 3.53 -4.38 2.67
CA ILE A 1 2.08 -4.20 2.38
C ILE A 1 1.68 -5.34 1.46
N THR A 2 0.45 -5.82 1.59
CA THR A 2 -0.09 -6.81 0.65
C THR A 2 -0.38 -6.16 -0.72
N ASN A 3 -0.74 -6.98 -1.72
CA ASN A 3 -1.22 -6.48 -3.02
C ASN A 3 -2.52 -5.66 -2.91
N ASP A 4 -3.23 -5.78 -1.79
CA ASP A 4 -4.43 -5.01 -1.44
C ASP A 4 -4.13 -3.72 -0.66
N ALA A 5 -2.85 -3.38 -0.55
CA ALA A 5 -2.33 -2.20 0.13
C ALA A 5 -2.55 -2.19 1.65
N GLU A 6 -2.75 -3.37 2.25
CA GLU A 6 -2.86 -3.53 3.70
C GLU A 6 -1.47 -3.48 4.34
N VAL A 7 -1.36 -2.77 5.47
CA VAL A 7 -0.12 -2.75 6.25
C VAL A 7 0.04 -4.07 6.99
N GLU A 8 1.22 -4.66 6.91
CA GLU A 8 1.56 -5.89 7.62
C GLU A 8 2.25 -5.56 8.95
N ASP A 9 1.95 -6.33 9.99
CA ASP A 9 2.71 -6.31 11.23
C ASP A 9 4.10 -6.96 11.05
N THR A 10 4.90 -6.98 12.13
CA THR A 10 6.24 -7.57 12.11
C THR A 10 6.24 -9.09 11.95
N THR A 11 5.07 -9.74 11.98
CA THR A 11 4.89 -11.17 11.71
C THR A 11 4.39 -11.45 10.29
N GLY A 12 4.23 -10.41 9.46
CA GLY A 12 3.74 -10.52 8.08
C GLY A 12 2.22 -10.66 7.98
N ARG A 13 1.47 -10.32 9.04
CA ARG A 13 0.00 -10.41 9.02
C ARG A 13 -0.62 -9.03 8.75
N PRO A 14 -1.65 -8.93 7.88
CA PRO A 14 -2.36 -7.68 7.67
C PRO A 14 -2.98 -7.12 8.96
N ILE A 15 -2.78 -5.83 9.20
CA ILE A 15 -3.39 -5.08 10.30
C ILE A 15 -4.79 -4.63 9.86
N PRO A 16 -5.88 -5.09 10.49
CA PRO A 16 -7.23 -4.80 10.04
C PRO A 16 -7.55 -3.29 10.01
N GLY A 17 -7.91 -2.80 8.82
CA GLY A 17 -8.31 -1.41 8.61
C GLY A 17 -7.15 -0.44 8.40
N LEU A 18 -5.90 -0.90 8.39
CA LEU A 18 -4.73 -0.07 8.13
C LEU A 18 -4.22 -0.30 6.71
N PHE A 19 -4.22 0.76 5.90
CA PHE A 19 -3.78 0.74 4.50
C PHE A 19 -2.70 1.80 4.26
N ALA A 20 -1.78 1.54 3.33
CA ALA A 20 -0.70 2.46 2.99
C ALA A 20 -0.46 2.54 1.48
N ALA A 21 -0.01 3.70 1.02
CA ALA A 21 0.29 3.96 -0.39
C ALA A 21 1.35 5.06 -0.53
N GLY A 22 2.04 5.10 -1.68
CA GLY A 22 3.07 6.11 -1.96
C GLY A 22 4.46 5.72 -1.46
N GLU A 23 5.32 6.72 -1.29
CA GLU A 23 6.75 6.54 -0.96
C GLU A 23 6.99 5.85 0.40
N ILE A 24 5.99 5.84 1.29
CA ILE A 24 6.03 5.11 2.57
C ILE A 24 6.00 3.57 2.38
N VAL A 25 5.60 3.11 1.18
CA VAL A 25 5.53 1.69 0.84
C VAL A 25 6.91 1.17 0.44
N GLY A 26 7.54 0.40 1.33
CA GLY A 26 8.78 -0.33 1.03
C GLY A 26 8.57 -1.53 0.10
N GLY A 27 9.67 -2.04 -0.48
CA GLY A 27 9.68 -3.28 -1.29
C GLY A 27 9.55 -3.08 -2.81
N LEU A 28 9.25 -1.85 -3.26
CA LEU A 28 9.22 -1.50 -4.69
C LEU A 28 10.61 -1.21 -5.27
N TYR A 29 11.53 -0.72 -4.43
CA TYR A 29 12.89 -0.37 -4.82
C TYR A 29 13.87 -0.92 -3.77
N TYR A 30 14.64 -1.96 -4.13
CA TYR A 30 15.61 -2.59 -3.24
C TYR A 30 17.05 -2.07 -3.44
N HIS A 31 17.40 -1.61 -4.65
CA HIS A 31 18.78 -1.25 -5.01
C HIS A 31 18.94 0.10 -5.71
N ASN A 32 17.94 0.56 -6.46
CA ASN A 32 17.94 1.89 -7.07
C ASN A 32 16.50 2.35 -7.33
N TYR A 33 16.23 3.64 -7.14
CA TYR A 33 14.96 4.26 -7.53
C TYR A 33 15.02 4.56 -9.02
N ALA A 34 14.30 3.80 -9.84
CA ALA A 34 14.18 4.13 -11.25
C ALA A 34 13.37 5.43 -11.37
N SER A 35 14.03 6.54 -11.73
CA SER A 35 13.44 7.87 -11.73
C SER A 35 12.08 7.89 -12.44
N GLY A 36 11.04 8.37 -11.74
CA GLY A 36 9.65 8.42 -12.24
C GLY A 36 8.76 7.24 -11.85
N THR A 37 9.31 6.15 -11.32
CA THR A 37 8.51 4.98 -10.94
C THR A 37 7.75 5.16 -9.61
N GLY A 38 8.25 5.98 -8.67
CA GLY A 38 7.55 6.21 -7.39
C GLY A 38 6.24 7.00 -7.54
N LEU A 39 6.15 7.89 -8.53
CA LEU A 39 4.88 8.56 -8.89
C LEU A 39 3.83 7.55 -9.39
N MET A 40 4.26 6.59 -10.22
CA MET A 40 3.37 5.52 -10.71
C MET A 40 2.98 4.57 -9.60
N ALA A 41 3.92 4.18 -8.73
CA ALA A 41 3.64 3.35 -7.57
C ALA A 41 2.66 4.02 -6.61
N GLY A 42 2.85 5.31 -6.33
CA GLY A 42 1.93 6.10 -5.51
C GLY A 42 0.54 6.20 -6.10
N ALA A 43 0.42 6.42 -7.42
CA ALA A 43 -0.89 6.49 -8.09
C ALA A 43 -1.63 5.14 -8.09
N VAL A 44 -0.92 4.03 -8.34
CA VAL A 44 -1.50 2.67 -8.38
C VAL A 44 -1.89 2.20 -6.98
N PHE A 45 -0.94 2.19 -6.05
CA PHE A 45 -1.23 1.76 -4.67
C PHE A 45 -2.17 2.74 -3.95
N GLY A 46 -2.14 4.04 -4.29
CA GLY A 46 -3.10 5.02 -3.76
C GLY A 46 -4.53 4.70 -4.14
N ARG A 47 -4.77 4.30 -5.40
CA ARG A 47 -6.09 3.85 -5.85
C ARG A 47 -6.54 2.57 -5.13
N ILE A 48 -5.64 1.60 -4.99
CA ILE A 48 -5.92 0.32 -4.32
C ILE A 48 -6.26 0.54 -2.84
N ALA A 49 -5.39 1.25 -2.12
CA ALA A 49 -5.56 1.58 -0.71
C ALA A 49 -6.88 2.31 -0.46
N GLY A 50 -7.20 3.33 -1.27
CA GLY A 50 -8.44 4.08 -1.14
C GLY A 50 -9.69 3.21 -1.35
N ARG A 51 -9.69 2.35 -2.38
CA ARG A 51 -10.81 1.44 -2.65
C ARG A 51 -11.02 0.44 -1.52
N ASN A 52 -9.95 -0.18 -1.02
CA ASN A 52 -10.02 -1.20 0.01
C ASN A 52 -10.35 -0.60 1.38
N ALA A 53 -9.80 0.58 1.71
CA ALA A 53 -10.16 1.33 2.91
C ALA A 53 -11.65 1.72 2.93
N ALA A 54 -12.17 2.24 1.81
CA ALA A 54 -13.59 2.57 1.69
C ALA A 54 -14.48 1.31 1.80
N GLY A 55 -14.07 0.20 1.19
CA GLY A 55 -14.75 -1.08 1.32
C GLY A 55 -14.79 -1.59 2.76
N TYR A 56 -13.67 -1.47 3.48
CA TYR A 56 -13.57 -1.86 4.89
C TYR A 56 -14.48 -1.00 5.77
N ALA A 57 -14.47 0.32 5.58
CA ALA A 57 -15.31 1.25 6.33
C ALA A 57 -16.82 0.99 6.13
N LYS A 58 -17.25 0.59 4.93
CA LYS A 58 -18.65 0.26 4.64
C LYS A 58 -19.14 -1.07 5.24
N ARG A 59 -18.22 -1.97 5.58
CA ARG A 59 -18.53 -3.29 6.16
C ARG A 59 -18.50 -3.29 7.69
N ARG A 60 -18.06 -2.18 8.28
CA ARG A 60 -18.22 -1.89 9.71
C ARG A 60 -19.59 -1.30 9.96
#